data_AF-A0A6N7IX36-F1
#
_entry.id   AF-A0A6N7IX36-F1
#
_cell.length_a   1.000
_cell.length_b   1.000
_cell.length_c   1.000
_cell.angle_alpha   90.00
_cell.angle_beta   90.00
_cell.angle_gamma   90.00
#
_symmetry.space_group_name_H-M   'P 1'
#
loop_
_entity.id
_entity.type
_entity.pdbx_description
1 polymer ?
#
loop_
_entity_poly.entity_id
_entity_poly.type
_entity_poly.pdbx_seq_one_letter_code
_entity_poly.pdbx_strand_id
1 'polypeptide(L)'
;LEGHVIIITDTSPSVIITPTTIFHHVQHAEEYRQAPAVGTFLRWVRFLGILCSTFLLPIWFLFILEPNLLPDNLSYIGFNKPSHIPVILQVFLADFGVEFLRMAAIHTPTALSTAMGLIAAVLIGQIAIDVGLFTPEVILYVSLAAIGT
;
A
#
# COMPACT_ATOMS: atom_id res chain seq x y z
N LEU A 1 -7.44 -14.16 -26.58
CA LEU A 1 -6.19 -14.94 -26.74
C LEU A 1 -5.14 -13.98 -27.28
N GLU A 2 -4.18 -13.59 -26.43
CA GLU A 2 -3.24 -12.47 -26.67
C GLU A 2 -1.93 -12.89 -27.37
N GLY A 3 -1.79 -14.18 -27.73
CA GLY A 3 -0.67 -14.67 -28.54
C GLY A 3 0.56 -15.14 -27.74
N HIS A 4 0.42 -15.34 -26.42
CA HIS A 4 1.52 -15.80 -25.57
C HIS A 4 1.91 -17.27 -25.79
N VAL A 5 3.19 -17.56 -25.54
CA VAL A 5 3.79 -18.89 -25.44
C VAL A 5 3.68 -19.38 -23.99
N ILE A 6 3.21 -20.63 -23.83
CA ILE A 6 3.02 -21.27 -22.52
C ILE A 6 4.09 -22.35 -22.33
N ILE A 7 4.76 -22.31 -21.18
CA ILE A 7 5.75 -23.31 -20.76
C ILE A 7 5.16 -24.07 -19.56
N ILE A 8 5.04 -25.39 -19.73
CA ILE A 8 4.57 -26.32 -18.70
C ILE A 8 5.71 -27.29 -18.39
N THR A 9 6.02 -27.47 -17.11
CA THR A 9 7.08 -28.36 -16.63
C THR A 9 6.50 -29.39 -15.68
N ASP A 10 6.93 -30.66 -15.81
CA ASP A 10 6.37 -31.82 -15.10
C ASP A 10 6.44 -31.73 -13.56
N THR A 11 7.38 -30.94 -13.02
CA THR A 11 7.60 -30.81 -11.57
C THR A 11 7.08 -29.50 -10.97
N SER A 12 6.41 -28.64 -11.73
CA SER A 12 5.88 -27.36 -11.24
C SER A 12 4.35 -27.36 -11.21
N PRO A 13 3.72 -26.95 -10.10
CA PRO A 13 2.26 -26.76 -10.05
C PRO A 13 1.82 -25.45 -10.76
N SER A 14 2.75 -24.63 -11.24
CA SER A 14 2.46 -23.36 -11.93
C SER A 14 2.85 -23.40 -13.41
N VAL A 15 2.04 -22.73 -14.22
CA VAL A 15 2.24 -22.57 -15.67
C VAL A 15 2.90 -21.22 -15.94
N ILE A 16 3.95 -21.21 -16.76
CA ILE A 16 4.71 -19.99 -17.08
C ILE A 16 4.22 -19.44 -18.42
N ILE A 17 3.89 -18.15 -18.46
CA ILE A 17 3.43 -17.43 -19.65
C ILE A 17 4.56 -16.52 -20.14
N THR A 18 4.89 -16.54 -21.43
CA THR A 18 5.96 -15.70 -22.03
C THR A 18 5.59 -15.22 -23.44
N PRO A 19 6.04 -14.02 -23.89
CA PRO A 19 6.68 -12.98 -23.10
C PRO A 19 5.66 -12.25 -22.23
N THR A 20 5.98 -12.03 -20.95
CA THR A 20 5.20 -11.18 -20.06
C THR A 20 5.86 -9.81 -19.95
N THR A 21 5.05 -8.77 -19.97
CA THR A 21 5.44 -7.39 -19.66
C THR A 21 4.89 -7.00 -18.30
N ILE A 22 5.41 -5.92 -17.71
CA ILE A 22 4.90 -5.40 -16.43
C ILE A 22 3.38 -5.14 -16.45
N PHE A 23 2.82 -4.77 -17.61
CA PHE A 23 1.38 -4.55 -17.78
C PHE A 23 0.54 -5.81 -17.53
N HIS A 24 1.08 -7.00 -17.78
CA HIS A 24 0.38 -8.26 -17.52
C HIS A 24 0.28 -8.54 -16.01
N HIS A 25 1.15 -7.96 -15.18
CA HIS A 25 1.12 -8.12 -13.73
C HIS A 25 0.22 -7.08 -13.04
N VAL A 26 -0.12 -5.99 -13.74
CA VAL A 26 -1.02 -4.96 -13.22
C VAL A 26 -2.47 -5.20 -13.63
N GLN A 27 -2.73 -6.11 -14.57
CA GLN A 27 -4.08 -6.46 -14.99
C GLN A 27 -4.78 -7.37 -13.96
N HIS A 28 -6.09 -7.18 -13.80
CA HIS A 28 -6.92 -8.01 -12.92
C HIS A 28 -8.20 -8.43 -13.64
N ALA A 29 -8.66 -9.65 -13.38
CA ALA A 29 -9.83 -10.24 -14.05
C ALA A 29 -11.10 -9.39 -13.91
N GLU A 30 -11.25 -8.70 -12.78
CA GLU A 30 -12.40 -7.84 -12.49
C GLU A 30 -12.58 -6.71 -13.53
N GLU A 31 -11.48 -6.16 -14.06
CA GLU A 31 -11.56 -5.09 -15.07
C GLU A 31 -12.21 -5.55 -16.38
N TYR A 32 -12.02 -6.83 -16.72
CA TYR A 32 -12.54 -7.43 -17.94
C TYR A 32 -14.02 -7.84 -17.81
N ARG A 33 -14.56 -7.85 -16.58
CA ARG A 33 -15.99 -8.14 -16.32
C ARG A 33 -16.86 -6.89 -16.33
N GLN A 34 -16.23 -5.70 -16.36
CA GLN A 34 -16.91 -4.41 -16.32
C GLN A 34 -17.07 -3.80 -17.71
N ALA A 35 -17.96 -2.81 -17.85
CA ALA A 35 -18.08 -2.04 -19.08
C ALA A 35 -16.75 -1.31 -19.40
N PRO A 36 -16.39 -1.09 -20.69
CA PRO A 36 -15.08 -0.57 -21.07
C PRO A 36 -14.66 0.73 -20.35
N ALA A 37 -15.59 1.66 -20.13
CA ALA A 37 -15.33 2.90 -19.41
C ALA A 37 -14.97 2.66 -17.93
N VAL A 38 -15.74 1.80 -17.24
CA VAL A 38 -15.53 1.48 -15.82
C VAL A 38 -14.26 0.65 -15.65
N GLY A 39 -14.03 -0.35 -16.50
CA GLY A 39 -12.80 -1.16 -16.47
C GLY A 39 -11.54 -0.31 -16.68
N THR A 40 -11.58 0.65 -17.62
CA THR A 40 -10.47 1.59 -17.84
C THR A 40 -10.23 2.50 -16.63
N PHE A 41 -11.29 2.97 -15.98
CA PHE A 41 -11.17 3.76 -14.76
C PHE A 41 -10.52 2.96 -13.62
N LEU A 42 -10.98 1.74 -13.35
CA LEU A 42 -10.41 0.86 -12.32
C LEU A 42 -8.93 0.57 -12.58
N ARG A 43 -8.55 0.40 -13.85
CA ARG A 43 -7.16 0.22 -14.25
C ARG A 43 -6.29 1.43 -13.91
N TRP A 44 -6.77 2.64 -14.19
CA TRP A 44 -6.05 3.87 -13.81
C TRP A 44 -5.92 4.04 -12.30
N VAL A 45 -6.98 3.72 -11.54
CA VAL A 45 -6.92 3.73 -10.08
C VAL A 45 -5.83 2.78 -9.57
N ARG A 46 -5.73 1.57 -10.14
CA ARG A 46 -4.66 0.63 -9.76
C ARG A 46 -3.27 1.16 -10.11
N PHE A 47 -3.07 1.71 -11.31
CA PHE A 47 -1.78 2.32 -11.67
C PHE A 47 -1.39 3.44 -10.71
N LEU A 48 -2.33 4.31 -10.35
CA LEU A 48 -2.09 5.36 -9.36
C LEU A 48 -1.75 4.77 -7.99
N GLY A 49 -2.44 3.71 -7.55
CA GLY A 49 -2.13 2.99 -6.32
C GLY A 49 -0.69 2.46 -6.30
N ILE A 50 -0.25 1.78 -7.37
CA ILE A 50 1.11 1.24 -7.50
C ILE A 50 2.16 2.37 -7.49
N LEU A 51 1.90 3.46 -8.23
CA LEU A 51 2.79 4.62 -8.24
C LEU A 51 2.88 5.27 -6.85
N CYS A 52 1.76 5.46 -6.18
CA CYS A 52 1.74 5.97 -4.81
C CYS A 52 2.52 5.05 -3.86
N SER A 53 2.27 3.74 -3.89
CA SER A 53 2.98 2.78 -3.04
C SER A 53 4.50 2.83 -3.24
N THR A 54 4.93 2.94 -4.50
CA THR A 54 6.36 2.93 -4.86
C THR A 54 7.05 4.26 -4.55
N PHE A 55 6.40 5.40 -4.82
CA PHE A 55 7.06 6.71 -4.80
C PHE A 55 6.70 7.57 -3.60
N LEU A 56 5.48 7.49 -3.08
CA LEU A 56 4.98 8.39 -2.04
C LEU A 56 5.81 8.29 -0.76
N LEU A 57 6.01 7.08 -0.24
CA LEU A 57 6.67 6.84 1.03
C LEU A 57 8.17 7.22 0.97
N PRO A 58 8.97 6.82 -0.05
CA PRO A 58 10.36 7.25 -0.16
C PRO A 58 10.53 8.76 -0.38
N ILE A 59 9.67 9.40 -1.19
CA ILE A 59 9.72 10.85 -1.43
C ILE A 59 9.40 11.61 -0.14
N TRP A 60 8.37 11.17 0.58
CA TRP A 60 8.03 11.78 1.86
C TRP A 60 9.17 11.61 2.88
N PHE A 61 9.76 10.42 2.97
CA PHE A 61 10.90 10.18 3.86
C PHE A 61 12.13 11.04 3.49
N LEU A 62 12.37 11.25 2.19
CA LEU A 62 13.42 12.15 1.70
C LEU A 62 13.19 13.59 2.16
N PHE A 63 11.96 14.09 2.21
CA PHE A 63 11.67 15.43 2.75
C PHE A 63 11.92 15.55 4.26
N ILE A 64 11.88 14.44 5.00
CA ILE A 64 12.25 14.42 6.42
C ILE A 64 13.76 14.51 6.58
N LEU A 65 14.52 13.83 5.72
CA LEU A 65 15.99 13.85 5.73
C LEU A 65 16.55 15.18 5.25
N GLU A 66 15.95 15.75 4.20
CA GLU A 66 16.37 17.00 3.57
C GLU A 66 15.20 17.98 3.46
N PRO A 67 14.84 18.67 4.57
CA PRO A 67 13.71 19.61 4.60
C PRO A 67 13.84 20.78 3.60
N ASN A 68 15.07 21.12 3.19
CA ASN A 68 15.35 22.19 2.22
C ASN A 68 14.76 21.91 0.82
N LEU A 69 14.45 20.65 0.51
CA LEU A 69 13.86 20.27 -0.76
C LEU A 69 12.35 20.55 -0.82
N LEU A 70 11.74 20.83 0.33
CA LEU A 70 10.30 21.02 0.45
C LEU A 70 9.96 22.52 0.33
N PRO A 71 9.17 22.94 -0.68
CA PRO A 71 8.77 24.35 -0.84
C PRO A 71 7.96 24.86 0.36
N ASP A 72 8.14 26.11 0.78
CA ASP A 72 7.46 26.68 1.96
C ASP A 72 5.92 26.55 1.91
N ASN A 73 5.34 26.62 0.71
CA ASN A 73 3.89 26.44 0.46
C ASN A 73 3.36 25.05 0.82
N LEU A 74 4.24 24.05 0.93
CA LEU A 74 3.92 22.65 1.23
C LEU A 74 4.42 22.21 2.61
N SER A 75 4.91 23.13 3.44
CA SER A 75 5.48 22.84 4.76
C SER A 75 4.61 21.97 5.67
N TYR A 76 3.28 21.97 5.49
CA TYR A 76 2.34 21.11 6.21
C TYR A 76 2.55 19.60 5.97
N ILE A 77 3.18 19.21 4.86
CA ILE A 77 3.52 17.81 4.49
C ILE A 77 4.74 17.32 5.29
N GLY A 78 5.59 18.25 5.73
CA GLY A 78 6.81 17.98 6.46
C GLY A 78 6.57 17.44 7.88
N PHE A 79 7.65 16.91 8.48
CA PHE A 79 7.62 16.33 9.80
C PHE A 79 7.43 17.41 10.88
N ASN A 80 6.21 17.54 11.42
CA ASN A 80 5.84 18.66 12.28
C ASN A 80 6.17 18.45 13.78
N LYS A 81 6.45 17.22 14.23
CA LYS A 81 6.59 16.92 15.66
C LYS A 81 7.77 15.99 15.96
N PRO A 82 8.72 16.38 16.83
CA PRO A 82 9.75 15.45 17.28
C PRO A 82 9.10 14.27 18.01
N SER A 83 9.36 13.07 17.52
CA SER A 83 8.96 11.82 18.18
C SER A 83 10.14 11.24 18.95
N HIS A 84 9.85 10.51 20.03
CA HIS A 84 10.84 9.80 20.83
C HIS A 84 11.52 8.66 20.05
N ILE A 85 10.90 8.19 18.96
CA ILE A 85 11.36 7.06 18.15
C ILE A 85 11.76 7.56 16.75
N PRO A 86 12.92 7.12 16.22
CA PRO A 86 13.31 7.41 14.85
C PRO A 86 12.21 7.07 13.83
N VAL A 87 11.95 7.98 12.89
CA VAL A 87 10.88 7.83 11.89
C VAL A 87 11.03 6.55 11.07
N ILE A 88 12.26 6.18 10.72
CA ILE A 88 12.53 4.93 9.98
C ILE A 88 12.02 3.69 10.73
N LEU A 89 12.17 3.63 12.06
CA LEU A 89 11.66 2.52 12.86
C LEU A 89 10.13 2.53 12.93
N GLN A 90 9.53 3.73 13.01
CA GLN A 90 8.08 3.85 12.96
C GLN A 90 7.52 3.34 11.62
N VAL A 91 8.17 3.66 10.50
CA VAL A 91 7.76 3.18 9.16
C VAL A 91 7.81 1.66 9.10
N PHE A 92 8.93 1.03 9.50
CA PHE A 92 9.02 -0.44 9.50
C PHE A 92 7.97 -1.08 10.43
N LEU A 93 7.79 -0.56 11.64
CA LEU A 93 6.79 -1.09 12.58
C LEU A 93 5.37 -0.97 12.04
N ALA A 94 5.04 0.14 11.39
CA ALA A 94 3.73 0.33 10.77
C ALA A 94 3.53 -0.62 9.59
N ASP A 95 4.55 -0.81 8.74
CA ASP A 95 4.49 -1.72 7.59
C ASP A 95 4.30 -3.19 8.04
N PHE A 96 5.09 -3.63 9.03
CA PHE A 96 4.87 -4.92 9.69
C PHE A 96 3.46 -5.01 10.30
N GLY A 97 3.00 -3.95 10.96
CA GLY A 97 1.66 -3.89 11.54
C GLY A 97 0.56 -4.12 10.49
N VAL A 98 0.69 -3.52 9.31
CA VAL A 98 -0.26 -3.72 8.21
C VAL A 98 -0.24 -5.17 7.72
N GLU A 99 0.93 -5.78 7.57
CA GLU A 99 1.03 -7.20 7.20
C GLU A 99 0.44 -8.13 8.26
N PHE A 100 0.63 -7.84 9.55
CA PHE A 100 -0.04 -8.56 10.63
C PHE A 100 -1.57 -8.43 10.55
N LEU A 101 -2.08 -7.23 10.29
CA LEU A 101 -3.53 -7.02 10.11
C LEU A 101 -4.07 -7.76 8.88
N ARG A 102 -3.32 -7.78 7.78
CA ARG A 102 -3.68 -8.49 6.55
C ARG A 102 -3.75 -10.01 6.79
N MET A 103 -2.74 -10.58 7.45
CA MET A 103 -2.73 -11.99 7.84
C MET A 103 -3.91 -12.32 8.76
N ALA A 104 -4.18 -11.48 9.76
CA ALA A 104 -5.31 -11.67 10.67
C ALA A 104 -6.67 -11.59 9.94
N ALA A 105 -6.81 -10.68 8.97
CA ALA A 105 -8.05 -10.50 8.21
C ALA A 105 -8.39 -11.72 7.34
N ILE A 106 -7.40 -12.35 6.70
CA ILE A 106 -7.60 -13.56 5.87
C ILE A 106 -8.13 -14.74 6.71
N HIS A 107 -7.74 -14.81 7.99
CA HIS A 107 -8.19 -15.85 8.92
C HIS A 107 -9.44 -15.47 9.72
N THR A 108 -10.01 -14.28 9.48
CA THR A 108 -11.23 -13.81 10.16
C THR A 108 -12.45 -14.05 9.28
N PRO A 109 -13.58 -14.57 9.82
CA PRO A 109 -14.82 -14.71 9.06
C PRO A 109 -15.27 -13.36 8.46
N THR A 110 -15.74 -13.39 7.21
CA THR A 110 -16.12 -12.19 6.45
C THR A 110 -17.15 -11.31 7.16
N ALA A 111 -18.07 -11.91 7.93
CA ALA A 111 -19.07 -11.20 8.73
C ALA A 111 -18.47 -10.31 9.85
N LEU A 112 -17.29 -10.64 10.38
CA LEU A 112 -16.61 -9.86 11.42
C LEU A 112 -15.50 -8.95 10.87
N SER A 113 -14.99 -9.24 9.67
CA SER A 113 -13.80 -8.60 9.11
C SER A 113 -13.92 -7.07 9.04
N THR A 114 -15.08 -6.54 8.66
CA THR A 114 -15.28 -5.09 8.52
C THR A 114 -15.24 -4.37 9.86
N ALA A 115 -15.93 -4.91 10.87
CA ALA A 115 -15.98 -4.32 12.22
C ALA A 115 -14.60 -4.38 12.90
N MET A 116 -13.91 -5.52 12.79
CA MET A 116 -12.55 -5.68 13.31
C MET A 116 -11.55 -4.76 12.60
N GLY A 117 -11.66 -4.60 11.27
CA GLY A 117 -10.80 -3.70 10.50
C GLY A 117 -10.95 -2.24 10.93
N LEU A 118 -12.18 -1.78 11.17
CA LEU A 118 -12.44 -0.40 11.61
C LEU A 118 -11.91 -0.15 13.02
N ILE A 119 -12.12 -1.10 13.95
CA ILE A 119 -11.56 -1.03 15.30
C ILE A 119 -10.02 -1.02 15.25
N ALA A 120 -9.40 -1.88 14.44
CA ALA A 120 -7.95 -1.92 14.32
C ALA A 120 -7.38 -0.63 13.71
N ALA A 121 -7.98 -0.12 12.63
CA ALA A 121 -7.49 1.09 11.97
C ALA A 121 -7.67 2.34 12.84
N VAL A 122 -8.86 2.54 13.42
CA VAL A 122 -9.20 3.78 14.13
C VAL A 122 -8.77 3.73 15.58
N LEU A 123 -9.19 2.70 16.33
CA LEU A 123 -8.98 2.67 17.78
C LEU A 123 -7.52 2.36 18.13
N ILE A 124 -6.92 1.32 17.52
CA ILE A 124 -5.52 0.99 17.78
C ILE A 124 -4.60 2.07 17.18
N GLY A 125 -4.90 2.54 15.97
CA GLY A 125 -4.15 3.62 15.33
C GLY A 125 -4.12 4.90 16.16
N GLN A 126 -5.28 5.34 16.67
CA GLN A 126 -5.37 6.54 17.51
C GLN A 126 -4.61 6.37 18.83
N ILE A 127 -4.78 5.23 19.52
CA ILE A 127 -4.05 4.95 20.76
C ILE A 127 -2.54 4.95 20.52
N ALA A 128 -2.09 4.41 19.38
CA ALA A 128 -0.66 4.36 19.06
C ALA A 128 -0.08 5.76 18.74
N ILE A 129 -0.89 6.68 18.20
CA ILE A 129 -0.52 8.10 18.10
C ILE A 129 -0.48 8.74 19.50
N ASP A 130 -1.51 8.52 20.31
CA ASP A 130 -1.67 9.19 21.61
C ASP A 130 -0.59 8.78 22.62
N VAL A 131 -0.14 7.52 22.58
CA VAL A 131 0.98 7.00 23.38
C VAL A 131 2.35 7.47 22.84
N GLY A 132 2.37 8.09 21.66
CA GLY A 132 3.58 8.62 21.02
C GLY A 132 4.44 7.57 20.33
N LEU A 133 3.88 6.38 20.05
CA LEU A 133 4.56 5.32 19.29
C LEU A 133 4.68 5.72 17.81
N PHE A 134 3.63 6.31 17.24
CA PHE A 134 3.60 6.78 15.86
C PHE A 134 3.27 8.26 15.79
N THR A 135 3.79 8.91 14.74
CA THR A 135 3.31 10.22 14.30
C THR A 135 2.15 10.04 13.33
N PRO A 136 1.13 10.94 13.34
CA PRO A 136 -0.01 10.88 12.41
C PRO A 136 0.43 10.78 10.95
N GLU A 137 1.52 11.47 10.60
CA GLU A 137 2.10 11.47 9.27
C GLU A 137 2.58 10.07 8.87
N VAL A 138 3.32 9.37 9.72
CA VAL A 138 3.77 7.99 9.43
C VAL A 138 2.59 7.08 9.18
N ILE A 139 1.55 7.11 10.02
CA ILE A 139 0.37 6.27 9.84
C ILE A 139 -0.30 6.58 8.50
N LEU A 140 -0.45 7.85 8.14
CA LEU A 140 -1.07 8.28 6.89
C LEU A 140 -0.30 7.78 5.66
N TYR A 141 1.01 8.03 5.58
CA TYR A 141 1.81 7.68 4.39
C TYR A 141 1.99 6.17 4.25
N VAL A 142 2.20 5.44 5.34
CA VAL A 142 2.28 3.97 5.31
C VAL A 142 0.94 3.36 4.93
N SER A 143 -0.18 3.84 5.50
CA SER A 143 -1.51 3.33 5.13
C SER A 143 -1.83 3.56 3.66
N LEU A 144 -1.46 4.73 3.12
CA LEU A 144 -1.67 5.03 1.70
C LEU A 144 -0.76 4.17 0.80
N ALA A 145 0.49 3.95 1.20
CA ALA A 145 1.41 3.09 0.47
C ALA A 145 0.93 1.62 0.44
N ALA A 146 0.36 1.14 1.55
CA ALA A 146 -0.14 -0.23 1.68
C ALA A 146 -1.42 -0.52 0.87
N ILE A 147 -2.14 0.50 0.39
CA ILE A 147 -3.28 0.30 -0.52
C ILE A 147 -2.82 -0.16 -1.91
N GLY A 148 -1.61 0.25 -2.32
CA GLY A 148 -1.08 -0.04 -3.65
C GLY A 148 -0.17 -1.27 -3.75
N THR A 149 0.19 -1.89 -2.61
CA THR A 149 0.89 -3.19 -2.52
C THR A 149 -0.06 -4.35 -2.76
#